data_AF-A0A2D5WY95-F1
#
_entry.id   AF-A0A2D5WY95-F1
#
_cell.length_a   1.000
_cell.length_b   1.000
_cell.length_c   1.000
_cell.angle_alpha   90.00
_cell.angle_beta   90.00
_cell.angle_gamma   90.00
#
_symmetry.space_group_name_H-M   'P 1'
#
loop_
_entity.id
_entity.type
_entity.pdbx_description
1 polymer ?
#
loop_
_entity_poly.entity_id
_entity_poly.type
_entity_poly.pdbx_seq_one_letter_code
_entity_poly.pdbx_strand_id
1 'polypeptide(L)'
;MASIDTVRNALLDKINTSITSATPEQLAYLTKAANGIEQSTSWSTDAIDFTADSYGGHFVNTTSAAVTATLPSVAGNAAGDGKITFVDLAQNFHTNNFTISPATGEKILGQDSDILVNTQGIAVQIVWSGDTYGWQFVVQG
;
A
#
# COMPACT_ATOMS: atom_id res chain seq x y z
N MET A 1 28.19 8.73 16.66
CA MET A 1 26.72 8.60 16.68
C MET A 1 26.40 7.15 16.95
N ALA A 2 25.37 6.84 17.74
CA ALA A 2 24.91 5.46 17.88
C ALA A 2 24.50 4.92 16.50
N SER A 3 24.74 3.63 16.22
CA SER A 3 24.26 3.05 14.97
C SER A 3 22.73 3.04 14.98
N ILE A 4 22.13 3.05 13.79
CA ILE A 4 20.68 2.93 13.62
C ILE A 4 20.15 1.69 14.36
N ASP A 5 20.90 0.59 14.33
CA ASP A 5 20.52 -0.66 15.00
C ASP A 5 20.56 -0.54 16.53
N THR A 6 21.56 0.15 17.09
CA THR A 6 21.61 0.43 18.54
C THR A 6 20.42 1.27 18.99
N VAL A 7 20.05 2.30 18.22
CA VAL A 7 18.89 3.14 18.54
C VAL A 7 17.58 2.36 18.42
N ARG A 8 17.43 1.54 17.38
CA ARG A 8 16.24 0.69 17.17
C ARG A 8 16.05 -0.28 18.34
N ASN A 9 17.11 -0.97 18.74
CA ASN A 9 17.05 -1.96 19.82
C ASN A 9 16.73 -1.30 21.17
N ALA A 10 17.30 -0.12 21.45
CA ALA A 10 16.99 0.62 22.66
C ALA A 10 15.53 1.13 22.70
N LEU A 11 14.94 1.46 21.55
CA LEU A 11 13.53 1.82 21.45
C LEU A 11 12.64 0.60 21.73
N LEU A 12 12.95 -0.54 21.10
CA LEU A 12 12.22 -1.79 21.28
C LEU A 12 12.20 -2.23 22.75
N ASP A 13 13.35 -2.17 23.43
CA ASP A 13 13.46 -2.52 24.86
C ASP A 13 12.60 -1.62 25.76
N LYS A 14 12.60 -0.30 25.48
CA LYS A 14 11.77 0.65 26.24
C LYS A 14 10.29 0.39 26.05
N ILE A 15 9.87 0.07 24.83
CA ILE A 15 8.49 -0.27 24.50
C ILE A 15 8.08 -1.56 25.25
N ASN A 16 8.90 -2.60 25.16
CA ASN A 16 8.65 -3.89 25.82
C ASN A 16 8.51 -3.73 27.35
N THR A 17 9.42 -2.99 27.98
CA THR A 17 9.39 -2.74 29.42
C THR A 17 8.15 -1.95 29.85
N SER A 18 7.72 -1.00 29.02
CA SER A 18 6.52 -0.18 29.30
C SER A 18 5.23 -0.99 29.16
N ILE A 19 5.19 -1.96 28.24
CA ILE A 19 4.04 -2.86 28.04
C ILE A 19 3.94 -3.86 29.20
N THR A 20 5.05 -4.48 29.62
CA THR A 20 5.03 -5.52 30.67
C THR A 20 4.74 -5.00 32.07
N SER A 21 4.99 -3.71 32.32
CA SER A 21 4.71 -3.05 33.59
C SER A 21 3.37 -2.29 33.63
N ALA A 22 2.60 -2.31 32.53
CA ALA A 22 1.33 -1.61 32.44
C ALA A 22 0.23 -2.28 33.29
N THR A 23 -0.60 -1.47 33.95
CA THR A 23 -1.87 -1.93 34.53
C THR A 23 -2.84 -2.38 33.43
N PRO A 24 -3.87 -3.20 33.74
CA PRO A 24 -4.87 -3.60 32.74
C PRO A 24 -5.54 -2.42 32.02
N GLU A 25 -5.78 -1.32 32.73
CA GLU A 25 -6.36 -0.09 32.16
C GLU A 25 -5.40 0.59 31.20
N GLN A 26 -4.12 0.72 31.57
CA GLN A 26 -3.08 1.26 30.68
C GLN A 26 -2.86 0.38 29.46
N LEU A 27 -2.93 -0.94 29.62
CA LEU A 27 -2.85 -1.90 28.52
C LEU A 27 -4.01 -1.72 27.54
N ALA A 28 -5.24 -1.48 28.04
CA ALA A 28 -6.39 -1.19 27.19
C ALA A 28 -6.21 0.11 26.37
N TYR A 29 -5.63 1.15 26.96
CA TYR A 29 -5.30 2.38 26.23
C TYR A 29 -4.20 2.16 25.19
N LEU A 30 -3.17 1.37 25.52
CA LEU A 30 -2.12 1.01 24.57
C LEU A 30 -2.67 0.19 23.41
N THR A 31 -3.55 -0.79 23.67
CA THR A 31 -4.23 -1.55 22.62
C THR A 31 -5.08 -0.63 21.74
N LYS A 32 -5.84 0.30 22.32
CA LYS A 32 -6.63 1.27 21.55
C LYS A 32 -5.73 2.16 20.68
N ALA A 33 -4.62 2.65 21.24
CA ALA A 33 -3.67 3.49 20.52
C ALA A 33 -2.97 2.71 19.40
N ALA A 34 -2.48 1.49 19.68
CA ALA A 34 -1.83 0.63 18.70
C ALA A 34 -2.78 0.25 17.54
N ASN A 35 -4.03 -0.07 17.84
CA ASN A 35 -5.05 -0.36 16.83
C ASN A 35 -5.43 0.86 15.98
N GLY A 36 -5.03 2.07 16.37
CA GLY A 36 -5.22 3.30 15.60
C GLY A 36 -3.99 3.76 14.82
N ILE A 37 -2.86 3.05 14.92
CA ILE A 37 -1.66 3.33 14.13
C ILE A 37 -1.85 2.70 12.76
N GLU A 38 -2.33 3.50 11.81
CA GLU A 38 -2.35 3.15 10.39
C GLU A 38 -1.02 3.54 9.75
N GLN A 39 -0.52 2.75 8.79
CA GLN A 39 0.62 3.18 7.97
C GLN A 39 0.23 4.44 7.17
N SER A 40 1.07 5.48 7.26
CA SER A 40 0.88 6.70 6.49
C SER A 40 1.07 6.44 5.00
N THR A 41 0.24 7.05 4.16
CA THR A 41 0.45 7.00 2.72
C THR A 41 1.64 7.82 2.30
N SER A 42 2.59 7.20 1.60
CA SER A 42 3.73 7.89 0.99
C SER A 42 3.44 8.20 -0.47
N TRP A 43 3.53 9.47 -0.86
CA TRP A 43 3.17 9.92 -2.20
C TRP A 43 4.37 10.10 -3.11
N SER A 44 4.29 9.60 -4.35
CA SER A 44 5.26 9.78 -5.43
C SER A 44 4.60 10.22 -6.75
N THR A 45 5.44 10.61 -7.71
CA THR A 45 5.04 10.81 -9.10
C THR A 45 5.85 9.87 -9.97
N ASP A 46 5.15 9.06 -10.76
CA ASP A 46 5.74 7.96 -11.51
C ASP A 46 5.42 8.13 -13.00
N ALA A 47 6.45 8.28 -13.82
CA ALA A 47 6.34 8.56 -15.26
C ALA A 47 6.95 7.45 -16.14
N ILE A 48 7.42 6.37 -15.52
CA ILE A 48 7.94 5.15 -16.13
C ILE A 48 7.48 3.97 -15.28
N ASP A 49 7.67 2.74 -15.77
CA ASP A 49 7.32 1.53 -15.04
C ASP A 49 7.97 1.49 -13.64
N PHE A 50 7.22 1.03 -12.64
CA PHE A 50 7.64 1.05 -11.24
C PHE A 50 7.04 -0.11 -10.44
N THR A 51 7.64 -0.39 -9.28
CA THR A 51 7.06 -1.28 -8.26
C THR A 51 6.40 -0.44 -7.19
N ALA A 52 5.12 -0.68 -6.94
CA ALA A 52 4.39 0.04 -5.90
C ALA A 52 4.71 -0.55 -4.52
N ASP A 53 4.72 0.31 -3.50
CA ASP A 53 4.83 -0.11 -2.11
C ASP A 53 3.43 -0.27 -1.49
N SER A 54 3.31 -1.18 -0.52
CA SER A 54 2.10 -1.25 0.30
C SER A 54 1.92 0.08 1.04
N TYR A 55 0.69 0.58 1.12
CA TYR A 55 0.36 1.91 1.62
C TYR A 55 0.89 3.06 0.74
N GLY A 56 1.28 2.80 -0.52
CA GLY A 56 1.72 3.81 -1.49
C GLY A 56 0.60 4.66 -2.11
N GLY A 57 0.94 5.90 -2.46
CA GLY A 57 0.11 6.79 -3.27
C GLY A 57 0.90 7.28 -4.49
N HIS A 58 0.35 7.07 -5.69
CA HIS A 58 1.09 7.28 -6.94
C HIS A 58 0.31 8.22 -7.86
N PHE A 59 0.91 9.37 -8.17
CA PHE A 59 0.50 10.20 -9.30
C PHE A 59 1.15 9.65 -10.56
N VAL A 60 0.40 8.94 -11.37
CA VAL A 60 0.93 8.28 -12.56
C VAL A 60 0.82 9.22 -13.76
N ASN A 61 1.94 9.49 -14.40
CA ASN A 61 2.02 10.36 -15.56
C ASN A 61 2.31 9.57 -16.84
N THR A 62 1.26 9.33 -17.62
CA THR A 62 1.38 8.64 -18.92
C THR A 62 1.52 9.61 -20.11
N THR A 63 1.93 10.87 -19.90
CA THR A 63 2.05 11.85 -21.01
C THR A 63 3.00 11.36 -22.11
N SER A 64 4.11 10.73 -21.74
CA SER A 64 5.17 10.32 -22.67
C SER A 64 5.01 8.90 -23.22
N ALA A 65 4.48 7.97 -22.42
CA ALA A 65 4.31 6.57 -22.75
C ALA A 65 3.30 5.92 -21.80
N ALA A 66 2.87 4.69 -22.13
CA ALA A 66 2.16 3.84 -21.18
C ALA A 66 3.07 3.52 -19.98
N VAL A 67 2.47 3.31 -18.81
CA VAL A 67 3.18 3.02 -17.55
C VAL A 67 2.58 1.78 -16.91
N THR A 68 3.42 0.92 -16.35
CA THR A 68 3.03 -0.26 -15.58
C THR A 68 3.46 -0.13 -14.12
N ALA A 69 2.53 -0.33 -13.20
CA ALA A 69 2.82 -0.53 -11.79
C ALA A 69 2.77 -2.02 -11.45
N THR A 70 3.88 -2.58 -10.99
CA THR A 70 3.92 -3.92 -10.41
C THR A 70 3.55 -3.83 -8.93
N LEU A 71 2.53 -4.57 -8.50
CA LEU A 71 2.09 -4.60 -7.11
C LEU A 71 3.14 -5.29 -6.21
N PRO A 72 3.24 -4.90 -4.93
CA PRO A 72 4.11 -5.58 -3.98
C PRO A 72 3.54 -6.96 -3.63
N SER A 73 4.41 -7.91 -3.32
CA SER A 73 3.96 -9.19 -2.79
C SER A 73 3.54 -9.05 -1.32
N VAL A 74 2.28 -9.34 -1.04
CA VAL A 74 1.66 -9.26 0.30
C VAL A 74 0.92 -10.54 0.67
N ALA A 75 1.18 -11.66 -0.04
CA ALA A 75 0.58 -12.95 0.29
C ALA A 75 0.78 -13.32 1.77
N GLY A 76 -0.29 -13.84 2.39
CA GLY A 76 -0.34 -14.14 3.82
C GLY A 76 -0.71 -12.95 4.72
N ASN A 77 -0.76 -11.71 4.19
CA ASN A 77 -1.27 -10.57 4.92
C ASN A 77 -2.78 -10.69 5.16
N ALA A 78 -3.24 -10.12 6.28
CA ALA A 78 -4.66 -10.04 6.61
C ALA A 78 -5.41 -9.08 5.67
N ALA A 79 -6.73 -9.25 5.56
CA ALA A 79 -7.56 -8.30 4.82
C ALA A 79 -7.39 -6.87 5.37
N GLY A 80 -7.23 -5.91 4.47
CA GLY A 80 -6.93 -4.52 4.80
C GLY A 80 -5.44 -4.21 4.97
N ASP A 81 -4.58 -5.23 5.13
CA ASP A 81 -3.14 -5.04 5.32
C ASP A 81 -2.39 -4.90 3.98
N GLY A 82 -2.79 -3.84 3.28
CA GLY A 82 -2.28 -3.43 1.99
C GLY A 82 -3.28 -2.51 1.31
N LYS A 83 -2.87 -1.27 1.04
CA LYS A 83 -3.69 -0.27 0.35
C LYS A 83 -2.81 0.53 -0.60
N ILE A 84 -3.22 0.69 -1.85
CA ILE A 84 -2.46 1.50 -2.81
C ILE A 84 -3.43 2.40 -3.57
N THR A 85 -3.05 3.65 -3.78
CA THR A 85 -3.84 4.61 -4.55
C THR A 85 -3.07 5.04 -5.79
N PHE A 86 -3.73 5.00 -6.95
CA PHE A 86 -3.20 5.49 -8.21
C PHE A 86 -4.10 6.60 -8.73
N VAL A 87 -3.50 7.68 -9.22
CA VAL A 87 -4.21 8.86 -9.75
C VAL A 87 -3.67 9.17 -11.13
N ASP A 88 -4.55 9.31 -12.13
CA ASP A 88 -4.18 9.81 -13.46
C ASP A 88 -3.78 11.29 -13.37
N LEU A 89 -2.47 11.55 -13.28
CA LEU A 89 -1.96 12.90 -12.99
C LEU A 89 -2.26 13.88 -14.12
N ALA A 90 -2.12 13.43 -15.36
CA ALA A 90 -2.23 14.26 -16.56
C ALA A 90 -3.56 14.08 -17.31
N GLN A 91 -4.50 13.30 -16.75
CA GLN A 91 -5.76 12.94 -17.39
C GLN A 91 -5.53 12.29 -18.77
N ASN A 92 -4.53 11.41 -18.86
CA ASN A 92 -4.03 10.88 -20.14
C ASN A 92 -4.07 9.34 -20.23
N PHE A 93 -4.64 8.65 -19.25
CA PHE A 93 -4.78 7.19 -19.29
C PHE A 93 -5.53 6.68 -20.52
N HIS A 94 -6.41 7.49 -21.13
CA HIS A 94 -7.11 7.10 -22.35
C HIS A 94 -6.23 7.08 -23.62
N THR A 95 -5.13 7.85 -23.64
CA THR A 95 -4.21 7.91 -24.78
C THR A 95 -3.03 6.97 -24.60
N ASN A 96 -2.41 7.03 -23.42
CA ASN A 96 -1.37 6.11 -23.01
C ASN A 96 -1.85 5.43 -21.73
N ASN A 97 -2.22 4.16 -21.84
CA ASN A 97 -2.86 3.43 -20.76
C ASN A 97 -1.93 3.25 -19.56
N PHE A 98 -2.53 3.14 -18.38
CA PHE A 98 -1.87 2.67 -17.17
C PHE A 98 -2.20 1.19 -16.95
N THR A 99 -1.20 0.39 -16.58
CA THR A 99 -1.36 -1.04 -16.30
C THR A 99 -1.02 -1.31 -14.83
N ILE A 100 -1.88 -2.06 -14.14
CA ILE A 100 -1.60 -2.59 -12.81
C ILE A 100 -1.32 -4.08 -12.97
N SER A 101 -0.11 -4.50 -12.63
CA SER A 101 0.34 -5.89 -12.76
C SER A 101 0.45 -6.56 -11.39
N PRO A 102 -0.11 -7.77 -11.18
CA PRO A 102 0.01 -8.47 -9.91
C PRO A 102 1.45 -8.92 -9.65
N ALA A 103 1.82 -9.07 -8.38
CA ALA A 103 3.00 -9.84 -8.02
C ALA A 103 2.83 -11.31 -8.45
N THR A 104 3.94 -12.00 -8.74
CA THR A 104 3.92 -13.41 -9.17
C THR A 104 3.15 -14.29 -8.19
N GLY A 105 2.07 -14.92 -8.66
CA GLY A 105 1.23 -15.83 -7.86
C GLY A 105 0.15 -15.14 -7.02
N GLU A 106 0.07 -13.81 -7.07
CA GLU A 106 -1.00 -13.03 -6.45
C GLU A 106 -2.07 -12.64 -7.46
N LYS A 107 -3.19 -12.13 -6.96
CA LYS A 107 -4.39 -11.86 -7.75
C LYS A 107 -4.83 -10.41 -7.65
N ILE A 108 -5.45 -9.92 -8.71
CA ILE A 108 -6.25 -8.71 -8.74
C ILE A 108 -7.66 -9.13 -9.15
N LEU A 109 -8.67 -8.82 -8.33
CA LEU A 109 -10.07 -9.22 -8.56
C LEU A 109 -10.24 -10.75 -8.76
N GLY A 110 -9.43 -11.56 -8.07
CA GLY A 110 -9.45 -13.01 -8.18
C GLY A 110 -8.74 -13.60 -9.41
N GLN A 111 -8.08 -12.78 -10.23
CA GLN A 111 -7.37 -13.18 -11.45
C GLN A 111 -5.87 -12.89 -11.34
N ASP A 112 -5.04 -13.70 -11.99
CA ASP A 112 -3.58 -13.58 -12.06
C ASP A 112 -3.11 -12.83 -13.31
N SER A 113 -3.86 -11.79 -13.69
CA SER A 113 -3.65 -11.02 -14.92
C SER A 113 -3.59 -9.52 -14.66
N ASP A 114 -2.98 -8.81 -15.60
CA ASP A 114 -2.88 -7.35 -15.56
C ASP A 114 -4.26 -6.70 -15.70
N ILE A 115 -4.45 -5.59 -14.97
CA ILE A 115 -5.59 -4.70 -15.17
C ILE A 115 -5.15 -3.47 -15.97
N LEU A 116 -5.83 -3.26 -17.09
CA LEU A 116 -5.68 -2.05 -17.89
C LEU A 116 -6.61 -0.95 -17.37
N VAL A 117 -6.04 0.22 -17.06
CA VAL A 117 -6.77 1.42 -16.66
C VAL A 117 -6.61 2.46 -17.78
N ASN A 118 -7.70 2.70 -18.51
CA ASN A 118 -7.74 3.57 -19.68
C ASN A 118 -8.82 4.67 -19.59
N THR A 119 -9.37 4.88 -18.39
CA THR A 119 -10.36 5.93 -18.13
C THR A 119 -9.64 7.22 -17.78
N GLN A 120 -9.92 8.28 -18.54
CA GLN A 120 -9.33 9.60 -18.34
C GLN A 120 -9.68 10.18 -16.97
N GLY A 121 -8.65 10.65 -16.25
CA GLY A 121 -8.81 11.40 -15.00
C GLY A 121 -9.30 10.57 -13.81
N ILE A 122 -9.26 9.24 -13.92
CA ILE A 122 -9.67 8.35 -12.84
C ILE A 122 -8.62 8.33 -11.72
N ALA A 123 -9.11 8.17 -10.50
CA ALA A 123 -8.31 7.70 -9.37
C ALA A 123 -8.85 6.34 -8.93
N VAL A 124 -7.96 5.39 -8.70
CA VAL A 124 -8.30 4.04 -8.26
C VAL A 124 -7.57 3.74 -6.96
N GLN A 125 -8.29 3.23 -5.98
CA GLN A 125 -7.69 2.65 -4.79
C GLN A 125 -7.90 1.14 -4.83
N ILE A 126 -6.85 0.40 -4.48
CA ILE A 126 -6.93 -1.04 -4.26
C ILE A 126 -6.60 -1.38 -2.82
N VAL A 127 -7.27 -2.40 -2.30
CA VAL A 127 -7.07 -2.91 -0.94
C VAL A 127 -6.92 -4.43 -0.99
N TRP A 128 -5.97 -4.97 -0.23
CA TRP A 128 -5.75 -6.40 -0.13
C TRP A 128 -6.90 -7.08 0.64
N SER A 129 -7.48 -8.14 0.07
CA SER A 129 -8.58 -8.89 0.70
C SER A 129 -8.18 -10.27 1.24
N GLY A 130 -6.92 -10.69 1.01
CA GLY A 130 -6.41 -12.03 1.32
C GLY A 130 -6.15 -12.87 0.07
N ASP A 131 -5.40 -13.98 0.23
CA ASP A 131 -4.83 -14.77 -0.87
C ASP A 131 -5.84 -15.34 -1.88
N THR A 132 -7.10 -15.53 -1.47
CA THR A 132 -8.11 -16.15 -2.34
C THR A 132 -8.50 -15.23 -3.50
N TYR A 133 -8.74 -13.95 -3.21
CA TYR A 133 -9.23 -12.95 -4.17
C TYR A 133 -8.23 -11.83 -4.45
N GLY A 134 -7.21 -11.68 -3.59
CA GLY A 134 -6.12 -10.73 -3.74
C GLY A 134 -6.57 -9.27 -3.63
N TRP A 135 -5.99 -8.40 -4.45
CA TRP A 135 -6.26 -6.97 -4.49
C TRP A 135 -7.65 -6.66 -5.05
N GLN A 136 -8.43 -5.82 -4.36
CA GLN A 136 -9.78 -5.42 -4.75
C GLN A 136 -9.86 -3.91 -4.97
N PHE A 137 -10.60 -3.48 -6.00
CA PHE A 137 -10.88 -2.06 -6.18
C PHE A 137 -11.85 -1.54 -5.13
N VAL A 138 -11.53 -0.37 -4.60
CA VAL A 138 -12.39 0.43 -3.75
C VAL A 138 -12.67 1.73 -4.49
N VAL A 139 -13.94 1.94 -4.84
CA VAL A 139 -14.38 3.22 -5.41
C VAL A 139 -14.38 4.23 -4.27
N GLN A 140 -13.63 5.34 -4.43
CA GLN A 140 -13.81 6.48 -3.55
C GLN A 140 -15.09 7.22 -4.00
N GLY A 141 -16.09 7.22 -3.13
CA GLY A 141 -17.36 7.92 -3.35
C GLY A 141 -17.25 9.43 -3.17
#